data_AF-A0A951EFI8-F1
#
_entry.id   AF-A0A951EFI8-F1
#
_cell.length_a   1.000
_cell.length_b   1.000
_cell.length_c   1.000
_cell.angle_alpha   90.00
_cell.angle_beta   90.00
_cell.angle_gamma   90.00
#
_symmetry.space_group_name_H-M   'P 1'
#
loop_
_entity.id
_entity.type
_entity.pdbx_description
1 polymer ?
#
loop_
_entity_poly.entity_id
_entity_poly.type
_entity_poly.pdbx_seq_one_letter_code
_entity_poly.pdbx_strand_id
1 'polypeptide(L)'
;RVLEVLGKGEFLSRLYTAPNQLPVDLFVAYFPTQRSGSSIHSPKNCLPGAGWYFASSKKNEIAGDDGKRYQVGEYLISNGTSRQFVIYWYQAHGRSVASEYWAKFYLISDAMRLDRTDGALVRVITPLSTSENVQEAQERARSFTAHLVPSLHNVIPD
;
A
#
# COMPACT_ATOMS: atom_id res chain seq x y z
N ARG A 1 9.28 11.41 20.02
CA ARG A 1 8.43 12.48 19.45
C ARG A 1 8.52 12.39 17.93
N VAL A 2 7.76 11.49 17.29
CA VAL A 2 7.76 11.27 15.82
C VAL A 2 6.33 11.24 15.26
N LEU A 3 5.32 11.02 16.12
CA LEU A 3 3.91 10.93 15.73
C LEU A 3 3.27 12.29 15.38
N GLU A 4 3.83 13.43 15.83
CA GLU A 4 3.29 14.77 15.52
C GLU A 4 3.46 15.18 14.04
N VAL A 5 4.29 14.47 13.26
CA VAL A 5 4.62 14.85 11.88
C VAL A 5 3.67 14.22 10.84
N LEU A 6 2.80 13.28 11.24
CA LEU A 6 1.96 12.51 10.30
C LEU A 6 0.50 13.01 10.17
N GLY A 7 0.12 14.12 10.80
CA GLY A 7 -1.25 14.64 10.75
C GLY A 7 -2.26 13.83 11.57
N LYS A 8 -3.55 14.16 11.49
CA LYS A 8 -4.66 13.46 12.19
C LYS A 8 -5.04 12.12 11.54
N GLY A 9 -4.07 11.41 10.99
CA GLY A 9 -4.29 10.10 10.37
C GLY A 9 -4.44 9.01 11.43
N GLU A 10 -5.13 7.93 11.06
CA GLU A 10 -5.22 6.69 11.81
C GLU A 10 -4.35 5.63 11.12
N PHE A 11 -3.56 4.91 11.92
CA PHE A 11 -2.55 4.01 11.39
C PHE A 11 -2.69 2.61 11.96
N LEU A 12 -2.66 1.60 11.09
CA LEU A 12 -2.56 0.19 11.45
C LEU A 12 -1.24 -0.37 10.93
N SER A 13 -0.48 -1.03 11.80
CA SER A 13 0.62 -1.90 11.41
C SER A 13 0.43 -3.27 12.04
N ARG A 14 0.48 -4.32 11.22
CA ARG A 14 0.28 -5.70 11.63
C ARG A 14 1.23 -6.62 10.86
N LEU A 15 1.89 -7.51 11.60
CA LEU A 15 2.70 -8.57 11.04
C LEU A 15 1.92 -9.89 11.11
N TYR A 16 1.65 -10.49 9.95
CA TYR A 16 1.00 -11.78 9.83
C TYR A 16 2.05 -12.88 9.69
N THR A 17 1.89 -13.95 10.45
CA THR A 17 2.80 -15.11 10.44
C THR A 17 2.00 -16.39 10.28
N ALA A 18 2.59 -17.37 9.59
CA ALA A 18 2.03 -18.71 9.46
C ALA A 18 3.16 -19.74 9.56
N PRO A 19 2.89 -20.97 10.02
CA PRO A 19 3.91 -22.02 10.06
C PRO A 19 4.52 -22.23 8.67
N ASN A 20 5.86 -22.32 8.62
CA ASN A 20 6.65 -22.53 7.39
C ASN A 20 6.46 -21.46 6.29
N GLN A 21 5.98 -20.26 6.63
CA GLN A 21 5.89 -19.14 5.70
C GLN A 21 6.62 -17.92 6.24
N LEU A 22 7.22 -17.15 5.33
CA LEU A 22 7.75 -15.83 5.68
C LEU A 22 6.62 -14.86 6.03
N PRO A 23 6.87 -13.90 6.93
CA PRO A 23 5.83 -13.01 7.41
C PRO A 23 5.38 -12.00 6.35
N VAL A 24 4.17 -11.49 6.50
CA VAL A 24 3.63 -10.39 5.70
C VAL A 24 3.33 -9.20 6.61
N ASP A 25 3.98 -8.06 6.36
CA ASP A 25 3.70 -6.79 7.02
C ASP A 25 2.59 -6.04 6.26
N LEU A 26 1.52 -5.70 6.98
CA LEU A 26 0.46 -4.83 6.51
C LEU A 26 0.59 -3.49 7.21
N PHE A 27 0.61 -2.42 6.42
CA PHE A 27 0.49 -1.06 6.88
C PHE A 27 -0.70 -0.37 6.20
N VAL A 28 -1.59 0.23 6.99
CA VAL A 28 -2.69 1.07 6.52
C VAL A 28 -2.56 2.42 7.19
N ALA A 29 -2.56 3.48 6.40
CA ALA A 29 -2.60 4.86 6.87
C ALA A 29 -3.86 5.52 6.32
N TYR A 30 -4.91 5.61 7.13
CA TYR A 30 -6.16 6.26 6.79
C TYR A 30 -6.15 7.72 7.23
N PHE A 31 -6.66 8.59 6.38
CA PHE A 31 -6.76 10.02 6.64
C PHE A 31 -8.23 10.42 6.47
N PRO A 32 -8.93 10.83 7.54
CA PRO A 32 -10.33 11.24 7.44
C PRO A 32 -10.48 12.59 6.72
N THR A 33 -9.42 13.39 6.64
CA THR A 33 -9.37 14.61 5.84
C THR A 33 -7.94 14.86 5.38
N GLN A 34 -7.74 15.26 4.12
CA GLN A 34 -6.42 15.65 3.60
C GLN A 34 -6.46 17.16 3.28
N ARG A 35 -6.04 17.99 4.25
CA ARG A 35 -5.92 19.45 4.07
C ARG A 35 -4.55 19.83 3.53
N SER A 36 -4.48 20.99 2.87
CA SER A 36 -3.24 21.55 2.31
C SER A 36 -2.09 21.48 3.33
N GLY A 37 -1.01 20.76 2.97
CA GLY A 37 0.20 20.59 3.78
C GLY A 37 0.51 19.16 4.24
N SER A 38 -0.46 18.24 4.28
CA SER A 38 -0.24 16.83 4.62
C SER A 38 -0.83 15.94 3.52
N SER A 39 0.02 15.52 2.56
CA SER A 39 -0.40 14.63 1.47
C SER A 39 0.20 13.25 1.64
N ILE A 40 -0.59 12.22 1.36
CA ILE A 40 -0.14 10.84 1.36
C ILE A 40 0.83 10.64 0.19
N HIS A 41 2.07 10.26 0.50
CA HIS A 41 3.11 10.01 -0.49
C HIS A 41 3.34 8.52 -0.73
N SER A 42 3.77 8.17 -1.93
CA SER A 42 4.04 6.77 -2.28
C SER A 42 5.31 6.28 -1.57
N PRO A 43 5.47 4.95 -1.37
CA PRO A 43 6.68 4.40 -0.75
C PRO A 43 7.99 4.78 -1.47
N LYS A 44 7.93 5.24 -2.72
CA LYS A 44 9.07 5.77 -3.48
C LYS A 44 9.79 6.93 -2.80
N ASN A 45 9.09 7.71 -1.97
CA ASN A 45 9.69 8.87 -1.31
C ASN A 45 10.33 8.50 0.03
N CYS A 46 9.86 7.43 0.69
CA CYS A 46 10.35 7.05 2.03
C CYS A 46 11.37 5.90 2.00
N LEU A 47 11.22 4.94 1.08
CA LEU A 47 12.07 3.76 1.02
C LEU A 47 13.55 4.08 0.73
N PRO A 48 13.90 5.01 -0.20
CA PRO A 48 15.30 5.39 -0.42
C PRO A 48 15.94 6.03 0.81
N GLY A 49 15.19 6.86 1.55
CA GLY A 49 15.66 7.48 2.79
C GLY A 49 15.96 6.46 3.90
N ALA A 50 15.33 5.28 3.84
CA ALA A 50 15.59 4.15 4.73
C ALA A 50 16.65 3.16 4.18
N GLY A 51 17.36 3.54 3.10
CA GLY A 51 18.42 2.73 2.50
C GLY A 51 17.96 1.65 1.52
N TRP A 52 16.69 1.65 1.11
CA TRP A 52 16.16 0.69 0.14
C TRP A 52 16.30 1.18 -1.30
N TYR A 53 16.78 0.30 -2.17
CA TYR A 53 16.89 0.52 -3.61
C TYR A 53 15.82 -0.25 -4.36
N PHE A 54 15.28 0.34 -5.42
CA PHE A 54 14.28 -0.30 -6.28
C PHE A 54 14.96 -1.14 -7.36
N ALA A 55 14.92 -2.45 -7.21
CA ALA A 55 15.31 -3.38 -8.27
C ALA A 55 14.26 -3.47 -9.39
N SER A 56 12.98 -3.27 -9.07
CA SER A 56 11.92 -3.13 -10.08
C SER A 56 10.74 -2.32 -9.54
N SER A 57 9.98 -1.69 -10.45
CA SER A 57 8.74 -0.98 -10.13
C SER A 57 7.75 -1.08 -11.28
N LYS A 58 6.59 -1.71 -11.05
CA LYS A 58 5.52 -1.84 -12.05
C LYS A 58 4.15 -1.51 -11.45
N LYS A 59 3.20 -1.10 -12.30
CA LYS A 59 1.77 -1.02 -11.94
C LYS A 59 1.11 -2.29 -12.43
N ASN A 60 0.18 -2.83 -11.65
CA ASN A 60 -0.50 -4.08 -11.97
C ASN A 60 -1.93 -4.09 -11.44
N GLU A 61 -2.69 -5.10 -11.83
CA GLU A 61 -4.00 -5.40 -11.28
C GLU A 61 -3.95 -6.69 -10.45
N ILE A 62 -4.66 -6.68 -9.32
CA ILE A 62 -4.91 -7.88 -8.51
C ILE A 62 -6.42 -8.14 -8.51
N ALA A 63 -6.82 -9.38 -8.75
CA ALA A 63 -8.18 -9.82 -8.51
C ALA A 63 -8.35 -10.08 -7.01
N GLY A 64 -9.32 -9.41 -6.38
CA GLY A 64 -9.73 -9.73 -5.02
C GLY A 64 -10.61 -10.99 -5.00
N ASP A 65 -10.78 -11.56 -3.82
CA ASP A 65 -11.66 -12.72 -3.63
C ASP A 65 -13.15 -12.38 -3.86
N ASP A 66 -13.49 -11.09 -3.91
CA ASP A 66 -14.79 -10.58 -4.33
C ASP A 66 -14.98 -10.52 -5.87
N GLY A 67 -13.97 -10.96 -6.63
CA GLY A 67 -13.96 -10.96 -8.09
C GLY A 67 -13.69 -9.59 -8.72
N LYS A 68 -13.51 -8.52 -7.92
CA LYS A 68 -13.17 -7.19 -8.43
C LYS A 68 -11.67 -7.07 -8.72
N ARG A 69 -11.31 -6.12 -9.58
CA ARG A 69 -9.91 -5.83 -9.93
C ARG A 69 -9.45 -4.53 -9.27
N TYR A 70 -8.25 -4.57 -8.71
CA TYR A 70 -7.67 -3.48 -7.95
C TYR A 70 -6.33 -3.05 -8.56
N GLN A 71 -6.17 -1.76 -8.82
CA GLN A 71 -4.92 -1.18 -9.31
C GLN A 71 -3.92 -1.06 -8.16
N VAL A 72 -2.78 -1.73 -8.30
CA VAL A 72 -1.71 -1.71 -7.31
C VAL A 72 -0.37 -1.39 -7.96
N GLY A 73 0.55 -0.85 -7.17
CA GLY A 73 1.95 -0.78 -7.55
C GLY A 73 2.73 -1.88 -6.86
N GLU A 74 3.61 -2.52 -7.61
CA GLU A 74 4.45 -3.61 -7.16
C GLU A 74 5.92 -3.24 -7.29
N TYR A 75 6.67 -3.38 -6.20
CA TYR A 75 8.09 -3.10 -6.13
C TYR A 75 8.86 -4.32 -5.67
N LEU A 76 10.04 -4.51 -6.26
CA LEU A 76 11.09 -5.34 -5.68
C LEU A 76 12.16 -4.39 -5.17
N ILE A 77 12.42 -4.45 -3.87
CA ILE A 77 13.40 -3.57 -3.22
C ILE A 77 14.53 -4.37 -2.57
N SER A 78 15.69 -3.75 -2.42
CA SER A 78 16.87 -4.36 -1.81
C SER A 78 17.62 -3.39 -0.91
N ASN A 79 18.18 -3.91 0.19
CA ASN A 79 19.10 -3.22 1.09
C ASN A 79 20.19 -4.21 1.52
N GLY A 80 21.41 -4.04 0.99
CA GLY A 80 22.48 -5.03 1.14
C GLY A 80 22.07 -6.39 0.57
N THR A 81 22.11 -7.43 1.41
CA THR A 81 21.66 -8.79 1.06
C THR A 81 20.16 -9.01 1.25
N SER A 82 19.46 -8.07 1.88
CA SER A 82 18.02 -8.18 2.13
C SER A 82 17.23 -7.74 0.91
N ARG A 83 16.19 -8.51 0.55
CA ARG A 83 15.25 -8.17 -0.52
C ARG A 83 13.82 -8.28 0.00
N GLN A 84 12.95 -7.40 -0.50
CA GLN A 84 11.52 -7.40 -0.14
C GLN A 84 10.66 -7.17 -1.37
N PHE A 85 9.49 -7.81 -1.40
CA PHE A 85 8.43 -7.51 -2.34
C PHE A 85 7.41 -6.61 -1.66
N VAL A 86 7.02 -5.52 -2.34
CA VAL A 86 6.11 -4.51 -1.82
C VAL A 86 4.93 -4.36 -2.78
N ILE A 87 3.72 -4.43 -2.25
CA ILE A 87 2.49 -4.01 -2.93
C ILE A 87 1.99 -2.77 -2.23
N TYR A 88 1.55 -1.75 -2.96
CA TYR A 88 0.90 -0.58 -2.38
C TYR A 88 -0.18 -0.01 -3.31
N TRP A 89 -1.15 0.67 -2.72
CA TRP A 89 -2.14 1.46 -3.44
C TRP A 89 -2.76 2.52 -2.54
N TYR A 90 -3.37 3.50 -3.17
CA TYR A 90 -4.27 4.43 -2.51
C TYR A 90 -5.70 3.92 -2.65
N GLN A 91 -6.42 3.83 -1.54
CA GLN A 91 -7.83 3.46 -1.51
C GLN A 91 -8.66 4.68 -1.12
N ALA A 92 -9.56 5.13 -1.99
CA ALA A 92 -10.48 6.22 -1.68
C ALA A 92 -11.71 6.14 -2.58
N HIS A 93 -12.89 6.30 -1.98
CA HIS A 93 -14.16 6.44 -2.70
C HIS A 93 -14.40 5.34 -3.74
N GLY A 94 -14.31 4.07 -3.31
CA GLY A 94 -14.45 2.89 -4.17
C GLY A 94 -13.34 2.68 -5.21
N ARG A 95 -12.26 3.47 -5.20
CA ARG A 95 -11.14 3.36 -6.15
C ARG A 95 -9.86 2.90 -5.48
N SER A 96 -9.16 2.00 -6.15
CA SER A 96 -7.75 1.68 -5.92
C SER A 96 -6.88 2.37 -6.97
N VAL A 97 -5.79 3.01 -6.53
CA VAL A 97 -4.91 3.80 -7.41
C VAL A 97 -3.46 3.47 -7.12
N ALA A 98 -2.71 3.09 -8.17
CA ALA A 98 -1.30 2.73 -8.09
C ALA A 98 -0.34 3.90 -8.41
N SER A 99 -0.78 5.15 -8.21
CA SER A 99 -0.08 6.34 -8.69
C SER A 99 -0.39 7.56 -7.84
N GLU A 100 0.63 8.13 -7.20
CA GLU A 100 0.50 9.33 -6.36
C GLU A 100 -0.12 10.52 -7.13
N TYR A 101 0.27 10.71 -8.39
CA TYR A 101 -0.29 11.78 -9.24
C TYR A 101 -1.79 11.63 -9.47
N TRP A 102 -2.26 10.42 -9.75
CA TRP A 102 -3.69 10.16 -9.95
C TRP A 102 -4.46 10.20 -8.63
N ALA A 103 -3.85 9.73 -7.54
CA ALA A 103 -4.43 9.85 -6.20
C ALA A 103 -4.67 11.33 -5.84
N LYS A 104 -3.69 12.22 -6.11
CA LYS A 104 -3.85 13.68 -5.90
C LYS A 104 -4.90 14.29 -6.82
N PHE A 105 -4.92 13.90 -8.10
CA PHE A 105 -5.95 14.38 -9.03
C PHE A 105 -7.36 14.02 -8.56
N TYR A 106 -7.57 12.76 -8.16
CA TYR A 106 -8.87 12.31 -7.67
C TYR A 106 -9.25 12.97 -6.35
N LEU A 107 -8.29 13.18 -5.44
CA LEU A 107 -8.54 13.93 -4.22
C LEU A 107 -9.14 15.33 -4.50
N ILE A 108 -8.59 16.04 -5.47
CA ILE A 108 -9.09 17.37 -5.89
C ILE A 108 -10.47 17.24 -6.54
N SER A 109 -10.63 16.29 -7.46
CA SER A 109 -11.90 16.03 -8.14
C SER A 109 -13.03 15.69 -7.16
N ASP A 110 -12.73 14.89 -6.14
CA ASP A 110 -13.70 14.43 -5.16
C ASP A 110 -14.03 15.52 -4.14
N ALA A 111 -13.06 16.36 -3.77
CA ALA A 111 -13.32 17.53 -2.94
C ALA A 111 -14.35 18.46 -3.61
N MET A 112 -14.29 18.61 -4.94
CA MET A 112 -15.23 19.46 -5.68
C MET A 112 -16.59 18.81 -5.90
N ARG A 113 -16.65 17.48 -6.07
CA ARG A 113 -17.88 16.77 -6.47
C ARG A 113 -18.63 16.10 -5.32
N LEU A 114 -17.88 15.59 -4.34
CA LEU A 114 -18.37 14.78 -3.23
C LEU A 114 -18.20 15.47 -1.88
N ASP A 115 -17.51 16.62 -1.83
CA ASP A 115 -17.09 17.30 -0.59
C ASP A 115 -16.27 16.38 0.33
N ARG A 116 -15.47 15.48 -0.26
CA ARG A 116 -14.68 14.47 0.46
C ARG A 116 -13.21 14.49 0.06
N THR A 117 -12.35 14.28 1.06
CA THR A 117 -10.89 14.21 0.91
C THR A 117 -10.28 13.06 1.73
N ASP A 118 -11.11 12.15 2.20
CA ASP A 118 -10.64 10.99 2.95
C ASP A 118 -10.06 9.92 2.02
N GLY A 119 -9.24 9.06 2.59
CA GLY A 119 -8.61 7.96 1.86
C GLY A 119 -7.47 7.33 2.65
N ALA A 120 -6.99 6.19 2.16
CA ALA A 120 -5.90 5.46 2.80
C ALA A 120 -4.75 5.15 1.84
N LEU A 121 -3.54 5.10 2.37
CA LEU A 121 -2.44 4.33 1.79
C LEU A 121 -2.46 2.93 2.39
N VAL A 122 -2.49 1.91 1.55
CA VAL A 122 -2.28 0.52 1.96
C VAL A 122 -0.96 0.04 1.40
N ARG A 123 -0.20 -0.67 2.22
CA ARG A 123 1.09 -1.26 1.86
C ARG A 123 1.20 -2.66 2.46
N VAL A 124 1.59 -3.61 1.62
CA VAL A 124 1.86 -5.00 1.97
C VAL A 124 3.33 -5.27 1.64
N ILE A 125 4.10 -5.77 2.59
CA ILE A 125 5.52 -6.11 2.42
C ILE A 125 5.76 -7.55 2.84
N THR A 126 6.54 -8.29 2.05
CA THR A 126 7.11 -9.57 2.48
C THR A 126 8.61 -9.59 2.17
N PRO A 127 9.45 -10.16 3.06
CA PRO A 127 10.83 -10.46 2.70
C PRO A 127 10.89 -11.57 1.64
N LEU A 128 12.01 -11.59 0.92
CA LEU A 128 12.46 -12.72 0.11
C LEU A 128 13.60 -13.41 0.90
N SER A 129 13.52 -14.72 1.07
CA SER A 129 14.68 -15.48 1.58
C SER A 129 15.76 -15.62 0.49
N THR A 130 16.98 -16.00 0.89
CA THR A 130 18.10 -16.19 -0.04
C THR A 130 17.92 -17.37 -1.00
N SER A 131 17.13 -18.38 -0.61
CA SER A 131 16.80 -19.54 -1.42
C SER A 131 15.50 -19.41 -2.21
N GLU A 132 14.75 -18.33 -1.99
CA GLU A 132 13.43 -18.10 -2.59
C GLU A 132 13.55 -17.27 -3.87
N ASN A 133 12.75 -17.61 -4.87
CA ASN A 133 12.66 -16.83 -6.08
C ASN A 133 11.71 -15.62 -5.91
N VAL A 134 11.77 -14.65 -6.83
CA VAL A 134 10.94 -13.43 -6.72
C VAL A 134 9.45 -13.75 -6.86
N GLN A 135 9.12 -14.79 -7.64
CA GLN A 135 7.75 -15.20 -7.94
C GLN A 135 7.03 -15.71 -6.68
N GLU A 136 7.70 -16.50 -5.84
CA GLU A 136 7.15 -17.01 -4.58
C GLU A 136 6.78 -15.87 -3.61
N ALA A 137 7.64 -14.85 -3.48
CA ALA A 137 7.34 -13.68 -2.66
C ALA A 137 6.23 -12.81 -3.26
N GLN A 138 6.21 -12.67 -4.59
CA GLN A 138 5.13 -11.99 -5.30
C GLN A 138 3.78 -12.70 -5.08
N GLU A 139 3.73 -14.03 -5.20
CA GLU A 139 2.54 -14.85 -4.99
C GLU A 139 2.04 -14.75 -3.55
N ARG A 140 2.94 -14.83 -2.56
CA ARG A 140 2.58 -14.65 -1.14
C ARG A 140 1.95 -13.28 -0.89
N ALA A 141 2.57 -12.20 -1.38
CA ALA A 141 2.04 -10.86 -1.20
C ALA A 141 0.70 -10.65 -1.94
N ARG A 142 0.57 -11.18 -3.16
CA ARG A 142 -0.66 -11.09 -3.95
C ARG A 142 -1.80 -11.87 -3.35
N SER A 143 -1.54 -13.11 -2.91
CA SER A 143 -2.54 -13.95 -2.23
C SER A 143 -3.05 -13.25 -0.97
N PHE A 144 -2.15 -12.74 -0.13
CA PHE A 144 -2.55 -11.95 1.04
C PHE A 144 -3.38 -10.72 0.65
N THR A 145 -2.98 -10.00 -0.40
CA THR A 145 -3.69 -8.80 -0.88
C THR A 145 -5.08 -9.15 -1.41
N ALA A 146 -5.24 -10.25 -2.15
CA ALA A 146 -6.52 -10.69 -2.71
C ALA A 146 -7.57 -10.98 -1.61
N HIS A 147 -7.15 -11.56 -0.49
CA HIS A 147 -8.00 -11.77 0.69
C HIS A 147 -8.26 -10.49 1.48
N LEU A 148 -7.31 -9.55 1.49
CA LEU A 148 -7.41 -8.29 2.24
C LEU A 148 -8.39 -7.30 1.59
N VAL A 149 -8.29 -7.11 0.26
CA VAL A 149 -8.99 -6.00 -0.43
C VAL A 149 -10.51 -5.96 -0.25
N PRO A 150 -11.26 -7.09 -0.19
CA PRO A 150 -12.70 -7.03 0.05
C PRO A 150 -13.04 -6.50 1.45
N SER A 151 -12.20 -6.80 2.44
CA SER A 151 -12.40 -6.38 3.83
C SER A 151 -12.14 -4.89 4.03
N LEU A 152 -11.31 -4.27 3.19
CA LEU A 152 -11.01 -2.84 3.29
C LEU A 152 -12.20 -1.94 2.99
N HIS A 153 -13.13 -2.36 2.13
CA HIS A 153 -14.37 -1.60 1.86
C HIS A 153 -15.25 -1.43 3.12
N ASN A 154 -15.14 -2.35 4.09
CA ASN A 154 -15.89 -2.23 5.34
C ASN A 154 -15.28 -1.22 6.30
N VAL A 155 -14.04 -0.78 6.06
CA VAL A 155 -13.25 0.04 6.99
C VAL A 155 -12.89 1.39 6.38
N ILE A 156 -12.71 1.47 5.07
CA ILE A 156 -12.44 2.69 4.32
C ILE A 156 -13.71 3.03 3.53
N PRO A 157 -14.36 4.18 3.80
CA PRO A 157 -15.65 4.47 3.17
C PRO A 157 -15.54 4.67 1.65
N ASP A 158 -16.45 4.03 0.92
CA ASP A 158 -16.64 4.17 -0.54
C ASP A 158 -17.22 5.52 -0.95
#